data_AF-A0A1H6FUN2-F1
#
_entry.id   AF-A0A1H6FUN2-F1
#
_cell.length_a   1.000
_cell.length_b   1.000
_cell.length_c   1.000
_cell.angle_alpha   90.00
_cell.angle_beta   90.00
_cell.angle_gamma   90.00
#
_symmetry.space_group_name_H-M   'P 1'
#
loop_
_entity.id
_entity.type
_entity.pdbx_description
1 polymer ?
#
loop_
_entity_poly.entity_id
_entity_poly.type
_entity_poly.pdbx_seq_one_letter_code
_entity_poly.pdbx_strand_id
1 'polypeptide(L)'
;MSEPPAPTRVTVSMLAAEPETVRDVFERLEALESSIQVATVSVHDGDRSTATIDVSPLTAKQWEALELAYQLGYYRRPRAVGLGPLAAELAISESAVSQRLRAAESRLVKAVFGTSVLES
;
A
#
# COMPACT_ATOMS: atom_id res chain seq x y z
N MET A 1 -17.79 20.06 -17.05
CA MET A 1 -16.82 19.08 -17.58
C MET A 1 -16.71 17.98 -16.54
N SER A 2 -17.16 16.76 -16.83
CA SER A 2 -17.01 15.63 -15.89
C SER A 2 -15.55 15.20 -15.86
N GLU A 3 -15.04 14.98 -14.66
CA GLU A 3 -13.73 14.36 -14.43
C GLU A 3 -13.72 12.97 -15.08
N PRO A 4 -12.68 12.60 -15.86
CA PRO A 4 -12.60 11.26 -16.42
C PRO A 4 -12.59 10.22 -15.29
N PRO A 5 -13.22 9.05 -15.48
CA PRO A 5 -13.21 8.01 -14.46
C PRO A 5 -11.76 7.64 -14.13
N ALA A 6 -11.48 7.48 -12.84
CA ALA A 6 -10.17 7.02 -12.40
C ALA A 6 -9.83 5.67 -13.08
N PRO A 7 -8.60 5.49 -13.57
CA PRO A 7 -8.22 4.25 -14.23
C PRO A 7 -8.38 3.06 -13.27
N THR A 8 -8.90 1.94 -13.79
CA THR A 8 -8.96 0.69 -13.02
C THR A 8 -7.55 0.13 -12.89
N ARG A 9 -7.04 0.07 -11.66
CA ARG A 9 -5.72 -0.51 -11.37
C ARG A 9 -5.90 -1.99 -11.03
N VAL A 10 -5.20 -2.85 -11.76
CA VAL A 10 -5.15 -4.30 -11.50
C VAL A 10 -3.71 -4.68 -11.17
N THR A 11 -3.51 -5.38 -10.04
CA THR A 11 -2.20 -5.93 -9.65
C THR A 11 -2.23 -7.43 -9.91
N VAL A 12 -1.33 -7.92 -10.75
CA VAL A 12 -1.18 -9.35 -11.06
C VAL A 12 0.16 -9.81 -10.51
N SER A 13 0.14 -10.76 -9.58
CA SER A 13 1.34 -11.43 -9.07
C SER A 13 1.44 -12.81 -9.70
N MET A 14 2.58 -13.12 -10.32
CA MET A 14 2.82 -14.39 -10.98
C MET A 14 4.17 -14.97 -10.55
N LEU A 15 4.22 -16.28 -10.35
CA LEU A 15 5.46 -17.02 -10.13
C LEU A 15 5.88 -17.64 -11.46
N ALA A 16 7.02 -17.19 -11.99
CA ALA A 16 7.59 -17.75 -13.20
C ALA A 16 8.76 -18.67 -12.81
N ALA A 17 8.73 -19.92 -13.30
CA ALA A 17 9.86 -20.83 -13.13
C ALA A 17 11.07 -20.40 -13.97
N GLU A 18 10.82 -19.73 -15.10
CA GLU A 18 11.83 -19.29 -16.05
C GLU A 18 11.67 -17.79 -16.33
N PRO A 19 12.77 -17.00 -16.35
CA PRO A 19 12.72 -15.57 -16.65
C PRO A 19 12.11 -15.25 -18.02
N GLU A 20 12.23 -16.16 -18.99
CA GLU A 20 11.66 -16.03 -20.34
C GLU A 20 10.13 -15.97 -20.31
N THR A 21 9.49 -16.70 -19.38
CA THR A 21 8.03 -16.66 -19.20
C THR A 21 7.54 -15.26 -18.79
N VAL A 22 8.32 -14.52 -17.99
CA VAL A 22 7.96 -13.16 -17.58
C VAL A 22 7.97 -12.22 -18.78
N ARG A 23 8.95 -12.37 -19.67
CA ARG A 23 9.05 -11.57 -20.90
C ARG A 23 7.87 -11.85 -21.82
N ASP A 24 7.55 -13.11 -22.06
CA ASP A 24 6.42 -13.51 -22.92
C ASP A 24 5.08 -12.96 -22.41
N VAL A 25 4.86 -12.99 -21.08
CA VAL A 25 3.64 -12.43 -20.49
C VAL A 25 3.60 -10.91 -20.68
N PHE A 26 4.73 -10.23 -20.48
CA PHE A 26 4.81 -8.78 -20.66
C PHE A 26 4.56 -8.38 -22.12
N GLU A 27 5.16 -9.07 -23.09
CA GLU A 27 4.92 -8.83 -24.53
C GLU A 27 3.45 -9.04 -24.90
N ARG A 28 2.79 -10.07 -24.33
CA ARG A 28 1.35 -10.30 -24.55
C ARG A 28 0.47 -9.23 -23.92
N LEU A 29 0.87 -8.69 -22.76
CA LEU A 29 0.16 -7.58 -22.12
C LEU A 29 0.35 -6.27 -22.88
N GLU A 30 1.57 -6.00 -23.36
CA GLU A 30 1.84 -4.86 -24.22
C GLU A 30 1.05 -4.95 -25.53
N ALA A 31 0.93 -6.14 -26.14
CA ALA A 31 0.13 -6.34 -27.34
C ALA A 31 -1.37 -5.99 -27.17
N LEU A 32 -1.85 -5.80 -25.95
CA LEU A 32 -3.19 -5.27 -25.64
C LEU A 32 -3.23 -3.73 -25.63
N GLU A 33 -2.26 -3.07 -26.28
CA GLU A 33 -1.85 -1.65 -26.34
C GLU A 33 -2.94 -0.58 -26.12
N SER A 34 -4.19 -0.88 -26.40
CA SER A 34 -5.33 0.05 -26.32
C SER A 34 -6.09 0.03 -24.99
N SER A 35 -5.82 -0.92 -24.08
CA SER A 35 -6.63 -1.09 -22.85
C SER A 35 -5.84 -1.18 -21.55
N ILE A 36 -4.53 -1.41 -21.62
CA ILE A 36 -3.69 -1.69 -20.44
C ILE A 36 -2.45 -0.81 -20.50
N GLN A 37 -2.25 -0.01 -19.45
CA GLN A 37 -1.00 0.69 -19.22
C GLN A 37 -0.25 -0.02 -18.09
N VAL A 38 0.88 -0.64 -18.40
CA VAL A 38 1.72 -1.27 -17.38
C VAL A 38 2.51 -0.19 -16.65
N ALA A 39 2.10 0.12 -15.42
CA ALA A 39 2.71 1.20 -14.64
C ALA A 39 3.91 0.74 -13.79
N THR A 40 3.96 -0.54 -13.40
CA THR A 40 5.01 -1.07 -12.51
C THR A 40 5.17 -2.57 -12.76
N VAL A 41 6.41 -3.00 -12.95
CA VAL A 41 6.78 -4.43 -12.99
C VAL A 41 7.80 -4.66 -11.89
N SER A 42 7.52 -5.60 -11.00
CA SER A 42 8.43 -5.94 -9.90
C SER A 42 8.80 -7.41 -10.00
N VAL A 43 10.05 -7.69 -10.38
CA VAL A 43 10.61 -9.04 -10.47
C VAL A 43 11.45 -9.31 -9.24
N HIS A 44 11.22 -10.44 -8.57
CA HIS A 44 11.96 -10.82 -7.36
C HIS A 44 12.43 -12.27 -7.48
N ASP A 45 13.68 -12.50 -7.12
CA ASP A 45 14.31 -13.82 -7.07
C ASP A 45 14.35 -14.30 -5.60
N GLY A 46 13.78 -15.47 -5.31
CA GLY A 46 14.03 -16.29 -4.12
C GLY A 46 13.75 -15.74 -2.70
N ASP A 47 12.93 -16.49 -1.95
CA ASP A 47 12.80 -16.57 -0.47
C ASP A 47 12.31 -15.32 0.32
N ARG A 48 12.24 -14.13 -0.28
CA ARG A 48 11.48 -13.01 0.30
C ARG A 48 10.22 -12.78 -0.50
N SER A 49 9.10 -13.23 0.04
CA SER A 49 7.77 -12.75 -0.37
C SER A 49 7.72 -11.24 -0.15
N THR A 50 8.03 -10.48 -1.20
CA THR A 50 7.82 -9.04 -1.25
C THR A 50 6.36 -8.81 -1.55
N ALA A 51 5.56 -8.61 -0.50
CA ALA A 51 4.18 -8.17 -0.64
C ALA A 51 4.18 -6.69 -1.05
N THR A 52 3.64 -6.38 -2.24
CA THR A 52 3.31 -5.00 -2.59
C THR A 52 2.04 -4.62 -1.83
N ILE A 53 2.17 -3.74 -0.84
CA ILE A 53 1.02 -3.26 -0.07
C ILE A 53 0.42 -2.07 -0.80
N ASP A 54 -0.81 -2.20 -1.27
CA ASP A 54 -1.55 -1.03 -1.78
C ASP A 54 -1.96 -0.13 -0.62
N VAL A 55 -1.31 1.03 -0.53
CA VAL A 55 -1.56 2.07 0.47
C VAL A 55 -2.53 3.15 -0.02
N SER A 56 -2.99 3.09 -1.27
CA SER A 56 -3.97 4.03 -1.82
C SER A 56 -5.29 4.12 -1.03
N PRO A 57 -5.75 3.09 -0.27
CA PRO A 57 -6.96 3.20 0.55
C PRO A 57 -6.83 4.11 1.79
N LEU A 58 -5.61 4.56 2.13
CA LEU A 58 -5.38 5.48 3.26
C LEU A 58 -5.82 6.89 2.88
N THR A 59 -6.55 7.54 3.79
CA THR A 59 -6.86 8.97 3.60
C THR A 59 -5.63 9.82 3.88
N ALA A 60 -5.55 11.02 3.29
CA ALA A 60 -4.45 11.96 3.55
C ALA A 60 -4.21 12.19 5.06
N LYS A 61 -5.28 12.33 5.84
CA LYS A 61 -5.20 12.48 7.30
C LYS A 61 -4.61 11.24 7.98
N GLN A 62 -4.97 10.04 7.53
CA GLN A 62 -4.43 8.79 8.07
C GLN A 62 -2.94 8.63 7.75
N TRP A 63 -2.55 8.98 6.53
CA TRP A 63 -1.16 9.01 6.11
C TRP A 63 -0.34 9.98 6.97
N GLU A 64 -0.81 11.22 7.09
CA GLU A 64 -0.18 12.26 7.93
C GLU A 64 0.01 11.80 9.38
N ALA A 65 -1.00 11.16 9.98
CA ALA A 65 -0.88 10.65 11.34
C ALA A 65 0.14 9.50 11.48
N LEU A 66 0.17 8.57 10.52
CA LEU A 66 1.15 7.49 10.49
C LEU A 66 2.58 8.03 10.33
N GLU A 67 2.76 8.95 9.39
CA GLU A 67 4.04 9.59 9.10
C GLU A 67 4.57 10.33 10.33
N LEU A 68 3.74 11.16 10.96
CA LEU A 68 4.12 11.87 12.17
C LEU A 68 4.46 10.91 13.33
N ALA A 69 3.63 9.87 13.52
CA ALA A 69 3.88 8.86 14.54
C ALA A 69 5.20 8.11 14.31
N TYR A 70 5.54 7.82 13.05
CA TYR A 70 6.83 7.24 12.68
C TYR A 70 7.99 8.19 12.98
N GLN A 71 7.91 9.43 12.51
CA GLN A 71 8.95 10.45 12.65
C GLN A 71 9.26 10.75 14.13
N LEU A 72 8.23 10.89 14.96
CA LEU A 72 8.37 11.17 16.39
C LEU A 72 8.68 9.90 17.22
N GLY A 73 8.74 8.73 16.59
CA GLY A 73 9.16 7.49 17.25
C GLY A 73 8.10 6.84 18.15
N TYR A 74 6.80 7.09 17.86
CA TYR A 74 5.69 6.40 18.51
C TYR A 74 5.73 4.87 18.31
N TYR A 75 6.28 4.43 17.18
CA TYR A 75 6.44 3.00 16.84
C TYR A 75 7.77 2.39 17.30
N ARG A 76 8.68 3.15 17.91
CA ARG A 76 9.96 2.63 18.41
C ARG A 76 9.77 1.76 19.66
N ARG A 77 10.79 0.95 19.95
CA ARG A 77 10.90 0.14 21.17
C ARG A 77 12.22 0.49 21.88
N PRO A 78 12.21 1.17 23.04
CA PRO A 78 11.05 1.77 23.72
C PRO A 78 10.43 2.93 22.91
N ARG A 79 9.17 3.27 23.18
CA ARG A 79 8.49 4.39 22.50
C ARG A 79 9.15 5.71 22.87
N ALA A 80 9.43 6.55 21.88
CA ALA A 80 9.98 7.89 22.13
C ALA A 80 8.87 8.89 22.53
N VAL A 81 7.66 8.75 21.96
CA VAL A 81 6.50 9.58 22.28
C VAL A 81 5.22 8.76 22.49
N GLY A 82 4.28 9.34 23.23
CA GLY A 82 2.90 8.85 23.40
C GLY A 82 1.93 9.56 22.44
N LEU A 83 0.62 9.43 22.71
CA LEU A 83 -0.42 10.06 21.91
C LEU A 83 -0.53 11.58 22.13
N GLY A 84 -0.24 12.07 23.34
CA GLY A 84 -0.28 13.50 23.67
C GLY A 84 0.56 14.39 22.74
N PRO A 85 1.86 14.12 22.53
CA PRO A 85 2.68 14.88 21.58
C PRO A 85 2.15 14.86 20.15
N LEU A 86 1.64 13.72 19.68
CA LEU A 86 1.02 13.60 18.35
C LEU A 86 -0.26 14.43 18.24
N ALA A 87 -1.06 14.46 19.32
CA ALA A 87 -2.31 15.20 19.40
C ALA A 87 -2.08 16.72 19.38
N ALA A 88 -1.04 17.18 20.09
CA ALA A 88 -0.61 18.57 20.08
C ALA A 88 -0.19 19.01 18.67
N GLU A 89 0.64 18.23 17.98
CA GLU A 89 1.14 18.57 16.64
C GLU A 89 0.02 18.57 15.59
N LEU A 90 -0.92 17.61 15.67
CA LEU A 90 -2.07 17.52 14.75
C LEU A 90 -3.23 18.44 15.15
N ALA A 91 -3.12 19.19 16.24
CA ALA A 91 -4.17 20.04 16.81
C ALA A 91 -5.53 19.33 16.98
N ILE A 92 -5.50 18.08 17.47
CA ILE A 92 -6.68 17.25 17.74
C ILE A 92 -6.59 16.59 19.11
N SER A 93 -7.63 15.89 19.56
CA SER A 93 -7.57 15.13 20.82
C SER A 93 -6.73 13.86 20.70
N GLU A 94 -6.18 13.36 21.81
CA GLU A 94 -5.50 12.05 21.85
C GLU A 94 -6.42 10.91 21.38
N SER A 95 -7.71 10.98 21.70
CA SER A 95 -8.71 10.02 21.23
C SER A 95 -8.86 10.05 19.70
N ALA A 96 -8.82 11.24 19.09
CA ALA A 96 -8.89 11.41 17.64
C ALA A 96 -7.62 10.90 16.95
N VAL A 97 -6.43 11.14 17.51
CA VAL A 97 -5.17 10.55 17.02
C VAL A 97 -5.25 9.02 17.09
N SER A 98 -5.65 8.48 18.24
CA SER A 98 -5.78 7.03 18.44
C SER A 98 -6.71 6.40 17.40
N GLN A 99 -7.91 6.97 17.21
CA GLN A 99 -8.85 6.50 16.20
C GLN A 99 -8.27 6.56 14.79
N ARG A 100 -7.57 7.65 14.46
CA ARG A 100 -6.98 7.87 13.14
C ARG A 100 -5.86 6.86 12.85
N LEU A 101 -4.96 6.63 13.80
CA LEU A 101 -3.91 5.60 13.72
C LEU A 101 -4.53 4.21 13.61
N ARG A 102 -5.52 3.86 14.45
CA ARG A 102 -6.22 2.56 14.37
C ARG A 102 -6.90 2.34 13.02
N ALA A 103 -7.53 3.37 12.46
CA ALA A 103 -8.18 3.29 11.15
C ALA A 103 -7.16 3.13 10.01
N ALA A 104 -5.97 3.70 10.16
CA ALA A 104 -4.86 3.57 9.21
C ALA A 104 -4.22 2.18 9.29
N GLU A 105 -3.87 1.72 10.50
CA GLU A 105 -3.35 0.38 10.80
C GLU A 105 -4.30 -0.71 10.31
N SER A 106 -5.61 -0.58 10.55
CA SER A 106 -6.61 -1.54 10.07
C SER A 106 -6.63 -1.64 8.55
N ARG A 107 -6.46 -0.53 7.83
CA ARG A 107 -6.37 -0.53 6.36
C ARG A 107 -5.10 -1.21 5.87
N LEU A 108 -3.96 -0.93 6.52
CA LEU A 108 -2.69 -1.59 6.19
C LEU A 108 -2.77 -3.10 6.42
N VAL A 109 -3.32 -3.54 7.55
CA VAL A 109 -3.55 -4.97 7.83
C VAL A 109 -4.46 -5.60 6.77
N LYS A 110 -5.55 -4.91 6.40
CA LYS A 110 -6.42 -5.38 5.30
C LYS A 110 -5.70 -5.41 3.95
N ALA A 111 -4.80 -4.49 3.65
CA ALA A 111 -4.03 -4.52 2.40
C ALA A 111 -3.04 -5.69 2.38
N VAL A 112 -2.43 -6.00 3.54
CA VAL A 112 -1.52 -7.14 3.70
C VAL A 112 -2.25 -8.48 3.54
N PHE A 113 -3.43 -8.66 4.14
CA PHE A 113 -4.14 -9.96 4.15
C PHE A 113 -5.31 -10.06 3.17
N GLY A 114 -5.82 -8.94 2.67
CA GLY A 114 -6.90 -8.86 1.70
C GLY A 114 -6.42 -8.93 0.25
N THR A 115 -5.10 -8.96 0.04
CA THR A 115 -4.49 -9.43 -1.21
C THR A 115 -4.54 -10.96 -1.22
N SER A 116 -5.74 -11.54 -1.19
CA SER A 116 -5.91 -12.95 -1.50
C SER A 116 -5.57 -13.11 -2.98
N VAL A 117 -4.45 -13.77 -3.25
CA VAL A 117 -4.19 -14.45 -4.52
C VAL A 117 -5.48 -15.20 -4.84
N LEU A 118 -6.07 -14.93 -6.00
CA LEU A 118 -7.19 -15.71 -6.50
C LEU A 118 -6.67 -17.14 -6.68
N GLU A 119 -6.88 -17.99 -5.68
CA GLU A 119 -6.76 -19.42 -5.83
C GLU A 119 -7.86 -19.83 -6.84
N SER A 120 -7.41 -20.24 -8.02
CA SER A 120 -8.22 -20.95 -9.02
C SER A 120 -7.83 -22.42 -8.99
#